data_AF-A0A948W4Z8-F1
#
_entry.id   AF-A0A948W4Z8-F1
#
_cell.length_a   1.000
_cell.length_b   1.000
_cell.length_c   1.000
_cell.angle_alpha   90.00
_cell.angle_beta   90.00
_cell.angle_gamma   90.00
#
_symmetry.space_group_name_H-M   'P 1'
#
loop_
_entity.id
_entity.type
_entity.pdbx_description
1 polymer ?
#
loop_
_entity_poly.entity_id
_entity_poly.type
_entity_poly.pdbx_seq_one_letter_code
_entity_poly.pdbx_strand_id
1 'polypeptide(L)'
;MLGVLLVISILFGGSEPDLEVWGIPISTEGVTAGVQMTLRAIVILLAADGLATSMDITEVAGLFERVGLQGLGFSLGVAANLLPNLRQSSTNAWHSLRMRGGMRAQWWRGLQLLLLTVLTNALRRSEDIVLAAEARAFRPDRSRAIPIRIGRLDWWLILAGLLSTLTMLLLL
;
A
#
# COMPACT_ATOMS: atom_id res chain seq x y z
N MET A 1 13.76 -12.70 4.37
CA MET A 1 12.32 -13.02 4.44
C MET A 1 12.00 -14.26 3.61
N LEU A 2 12.10 -14.24 2.28
CA LEU A 2 11.78 -15.42 1.44
C LEU A 2 12.64 -16.67 1.73
N GLY A 3 13.96 -16.50 1.94
CA GLY A 3 14.83 -17.62 2.30
C GLY A 3 14.56 -18.21 3.69
N VAL A 4 13.93 -17.45 4.59
CA VAL A 4 13.58 -17.94 5.95
C VAL A 4 12.41 -18.90 5.89
N LEU A 5 11.42 -18.65 5.03
CA LEU A 5 10.28 -19.55 4.80
C LEU A 5 10.74 -20.91 4.24
N LEU A 6 11.71 -20.87 3.33
CA LEU A 6 12.27 -22.08 2.71
C LEU A 6 13.03 -22.92 3.76
N VAL A 7 13.87 -22.28 4.58
CA VAL A 7 14.63 -22.96 5.64
C VAL A 7 13.71 -23.54 6.72
N ILE A 8 12.67 -22.81 7.15
CA ILE A 8 11.71 -23.30 8.15
C ILE A 8 10.93 -24.51 7.60
N SER A 9 10.49 -24.46 6.35
CA SER A 9 9.70 -25.54 5.76
C SER A 9 10.52 -26.81 5.50
N ILE A 10 11.82 -26.67 5.18
CA ILE A 10 12.74 -27.82 5.09
C ILE A 10 12.94 -28.51 6.45
N LEU A 11 13.04 -27.72 7.53
CA LEU A 11 13.33 -28.23 8.87
C LEU A 11 12.10 -28.74 9.63
N PHE A 12 10.92 -28.21 9.35
CA PHE A 12 9.69 -28.48 10.13
C PHE A 12 8.47 -28.91 9.29
N GLY A 13 8.61 -29.02 7.96
CA GLY A 13 7.48 -29.22 7.05
C GLY A 13 7.13 -30.67 6.70
N GLY A 14 7.94 -31.66 7.09
CA GLY A 14 7.69 -33.09 6.79
C GLY A 14 7.41 -33.92 8.04
N SER A 15 6.52 -34.90 7.93
CA SER A 15 6.15 -35.80 9.03
C SER A 15 7.16 -36.94 9.27
N GLU A 16 7.91 -37.35 8.24
CA GLU A 16 8.95 -38.38 8.33
C GLU A 16 10.23 -37.94 7.62
N PRO A 17 11.42 -38.05 8.26
CA PRO A 17 12.71 -37.80 7.61
C PRO A 17 13.08 -38.92 6.65
N ASP A 18 13.26 -38.57 5.37
CA ASP A 18 13.55 -39.54 4.30
C ASP A 18 15.05 -39.58 3.94
N LEU A 19 15.80 -38.50 4.23
CA LEU A 19 17.26 -38.42 4.07
C LEU A 19 17.92 -37.71 5.23
N GLU A 20 18.97 -38.31 5.81
CA GLU A 20 19.92 -37.59 6.66
C GLU A 20 21.09 -37.08 5.82
N VAL A 21 21.22 -35.77 5.71
CA VAL A 21 22.40 -35.12 5.15
C VAL A 21 23.09 -34.37 6.27
N TRP A 22 24.32 -34.77 6.59
CA TRP A 22 25.16 -34.05 7.56
C TRP A 22 24.53 -33.90 8.97
N GLY A 23 23.81 -34.92 9.44
CA GLY A 23 23.16 -34.93 10.75
C GLY A 23 21.88 -34.11 10.84
N ILE A 24 21.36 -33.61 9.71
CA ILE A 24 20.08 -32.91 9.63
C ILE A 24 19.07 -33.83 8.93
N PRO A 25 17.94 -34.16 9.59
CA PRO A 25 16.85 -34.89 8.96
C PRO A 25 16.18 -33.99 7.91
N ILE A 26 16.37 -34.29 6.63
CA ILE A 26 15.74 -33.59 5.51
C ILE A 26 14.60 -34.47 4.99
N SER A 27 13.39 -33.92 4.98
CA SER A 27 12.23 -34.56 4.35
C SER A 27 12.03 -33.99 2.95
N THR A 28 11.83 -34.87 1.96
CA THR A 28 11.48 -34.52 0.58
C THR A 28 10.15 -33.74 0.52
N GLU A 29 9.21 -34.05 1.42
CA GLU A 29 7.98 -33.30 1.64
C GLU A 29 8.25 -31.87 2.15
N GLY A 30 9.19 -31.73 3.09
CA GLY A 30 9.58 -30.41 3.63
C GLY A 30 10.21 -29.50 2.56
N VAL A 31 11.01 -30.07 1.65
CA VAL A 31 11.61 -29.35 0.52
C VAL A 31 10.54 -28.94 -0.49
N THR A 32 9.64 -29.84 -0.89
CA THR A 32 8.57 -29.52 -1.84
C THR A 32 7.60 -28.48 -1.29
N ALA A 33 7.21 -28.61 -0.02
CA ALA A 33 6.41 -27.61 0.69
C ALA A 33 7.13 -26.25 0.79
N GLY A 34 8.44 -26.24 1.06
CA GLY A 34 9.25 -25.04 1.13
C GLY A 34 9.34 -24.31 -0.20
N VAL A 35 9.60 -25.04 -1.28
CA VAL A 35 9.61 -24.49 -2.66
C VAL A 35 8.23 -23.94 -3.02
N GLN A 36 7.15 -24.65 -2.72
CA GLN A 36 5.78 -24.20 -2.99
C GLN A 36 5.44 -22.92 -2.21
N MET A 37 5.79 -22.83 -0.92
CA MET A 37 5.53 -21.65 -0.10
C MET A 37 6.35 -20.44 -0.56
N THR A 38 7.62 -20.64 -0.92
CA THR A 38 8.44 -19.56 -1.48
C THR A 38 7.89 -19.08 -2.81
N LEU A 39 7.52 -19.98 -3.72
CA LEU A 39 6.92 -19.62 -4.99
C LEU A 39 5.61 -18.85 -4.81
N ARG A 40 4.74 -19.31 -3.90
CA ARG A 40 3.50 -18.62 -3.54
C ARG A 40 3.76 -17.21 -3.04
N ALA A 41 4.73 -17.04 -2.14
CA ALA A 41 5.08 -15.73 -1.61
C ALA A 41 5.61 -14.80 -2.72
N ILE A 42 6.43 -15.30 -3.65
CA ILE A 42 6.92 -14.53 -4.79
C ILE A 42 5.75 -14.08 -5.67
N VAL A 43 4.82 -14.98 -6.01
CA VAL A 43 3.65 -14.65 -6.83
C VAL A 43 2.79 -13.58 -6.16
N ILE A 44 2.52 -13.70 -4.85
CA ILE A 44 1.75 -12.70 -4.10
C ILE A 44 2.44 -11.35 -4.10
N LEU A 45 3.76 -11.32 -3.85
CA LEU A 45 4.54 -10.08 -3.85
C LEU A 45 4.55 -9.42 -5.22
N LEU A 46 4.76 -10.19 -6.29
CA LEU A 46 4.77 -9.68 -7.66
C LEU A 46 3.40 -9.14 -8.07
N ALA A 47 2.32 -9.82 -7.69
CA ALA A 47 0.97 -9.35 -7.92
C ALA A 47 0.66 -8.06 -7.15
N ALA A 48 1.07 -7.98 -5.88
CA ALA A 48 0.87 -6.79 -5.05
C ALA A 48 1.67 -5.58 -5.58
N ASP A 49 2.93 -5.78 -5.98
CA ASP A 49 3.79 -4.73 -6.54
C ASP A 49 3.31 -4.26 -7.92
N GLY A 50 2.90 -5.20 -8.77
CA GLY A 50 2.29 -4.90 -10.07
C GLY A 50 1.01 -4.08 -9.91
N LEU A 51 0.15 -4.43 -8.95
CA LEU A 51 -1.05 -3.66 -8.62
C LEU A 51 -0.70 -2.27 -8.09
N ALA A 52 0.22 -2.17 -7.13
CA ALA A 52 0.62 -0.90 -6.52
C ALA A 52 1.25 0.08 -7.53
N THR A 53 1.97 -0.43 -8.53
CA THR A 53 2.62 0.40 -9.56
C THR A 53 1.66 0.81 -10.68
N SER A 54 0.64 -0.02 -10.96
CA SER A 54 -0.32 0.24 -12.04
C SER A 54 -1.51 1.09 -11.61
N MET A 55 -1.86 1.12 -10.33
CA MET A 55 -2.97 1.92 -9.82
C MET A 55 -2.55 3.36 -9.51
N ASP A 56 -3.18 4.32 -10.18
CA ASP A 56 -3.13 5.72 -9.77
C ASP A 56 -4.11 5.95 -8.60
N ILE A 57 -3.65 6.65 -7.56
CA ILE A 57 -4.47 7.06 -6.41
C ILE A 57 -5.72 7.84 -6.85
N THR A 58 -5.64 8.61 -7.94
CA THR A 58 -6.76 9.37 -8.50
C THR A 58 -7.82 8.48 -9.17
N GLU A 59 -7.44 7.33 -9.73
CA GLU A 59 -8.39 6.36 -10.29
C GLU A 59 -9.13 5.61 -9.18
N VAL A 60 -8.43 5.26 -8.10
CA VAL A 60 -9.02 4.66 -6.89
C VAL A 60 -10.03 5.61 -6.25
N ALA A 61 -9.69 6.90 -6.16
CA ALA A 61 -10.62 7.96 -5.74
C ALA A 61 -11.90 7.98 -6.59
N GLY A 62 -11.75 7.93 -7.92
CA GLY A 62 -12.87 7.93 -8.86
C GLY A 62 -13.75 6.67 -8.75
N LEU A 63 -13.15 5.51 -8.44
CA LEU A 63 -13.88 4.27 -8.22
C LEU A 63 -14.74 4.35 -6.95
N PHE A 64 -14.20 4.86 -5.84
CA PHE A 64 -14.97 5.02 -4.60
C PHE A 64 -16.16 5.97 -4.76
N GLU A 65 -15.99 7.03 -5.56
CA GLU A 65 -17.07 7.96 -5.87
C GLU A 65 -18.20 7.30 -6.67
N ARG A 66 -17.88 6.34 -7.55
CA ARG A 66 -18.88 5.53 -8.29
C ARG A 66 -19.60 4.49 -7.44
N VAL A 67 -18.95 3.98 -6.40
CA VAL A 67 -19.55 3.00 -5.45
C VAL A 67 -20.53 3.66 -4.48
N GLY A 68 -20.75 4.98 -4.59
CA GLY A 68 -21.72 5.73 -3.78
C GLY A 68 -21.11 6.37 -2.53
N LEU A 69 -19.78 6.29 -2.37
CA LEU A 69 -19.06 6.97 -1.29
C LEU A 69 -18.70 8.39 -1.72
N GLN A 70 -19.74 9.21 -1.86
CA GLN A 70 -19.63 10.60 -2.29
C GLN A 70 -18.68 11.37 -1.35
N GLY A 71 -17.79 12.18 -1.93
CA GLY A 71 -16.80 12.96 -1.18
C GLY A 71 -15.49 12.23 -0.82
N LEU A 72 -15.42 10.89 -0.89
CA LEU A 72 -14.15 10.18 -0.69
C LEU A 72 -13.15 10.44 -1.81
N GLY A 73 -13.61 10.55 -3.06
CA GLY A 73 -12.74 10.90 -4.18
C GLY A 73 -12.10 12.28 -3.99
N PHE A 74 -12.88 13.24 -3.49
CA PHE A 74 -12.40 14.58 -3.15
C PHE A 74 -11.39 14.55 -1.99
N SER A 75 -11.69 13.86 -0.88
CA SER A 75 -10.79 13.80 0.27
C SER A 75 -9.48 13.08 -0.06
N LEU A 76 -9.53 12.00 -0.84
CA LEU A 76 -8.35 11.27 -1.30
C LEU A 76 -7.52 12.10 -2.29
N GLY A 77 -8.18 12.82 -3.21
CA GLY A 77 -7.51 13.74 -4.14
C GLY A 77 -6.83 14.91 -3.42
N VAL A 78 -7.50 15.49 -2.42
CA VAL A 78 -6.92 16.52 -1.55
C VAL A 78 -5.72 15.94 -0.79
N ALA A 79 -5.86 14.76 -0.18
CA ALA A 79 -4.77 14.11 0.56
C ALA A 79 -3.55 13.85 -0.35
N ALA A 80 -3.76 13.34 -1.56
CA ALA A 80 -2.71 13.10 -2.55
C ALA A 80 -2.00 14.39 -2.96
N ASN A 81 -2.75 15.48 -3.16
CA ASN A 81 -2.18 16.77 -3.52
C ASN A 81 -1.44 17.45 -2.36
N LEU A 82 -1.90 17.23 -1.12
CA LEU A 82 -1.28 17.79 0.08
C LEU A 82 -0.03 17.05 0.52
N LEU A 83 0.07 15.75 0.27
CA LEU A 83 1.16 14.90 0.70
C LEU A 83 2.56 15.44 0.35
N PRO A 84 2.89 15.83 -0.90
CA PRO A 84 4.22 16.35 -1.23
C PRO A 84 4.55 17.65 -0.48
N ASN A 85 3.57 18.56 -0.36
CA ASN A 85 3.74 19.81 0.37
C ASN A 85 3.94 19.57 1.87
N LEU A 86 3.14 18.68 2.46
CA LEU A 86 3.27 18.28 3.86
C LEU A 86 4.61 17.59 4.14
N ARG A 87 5.08 16.74 3.22
CA ARG A 87 6.40 16.11 3.30
C ARG A 87 7.49 17.17 3.34
N GLN A 88 7.46 18.15 2.42
CA GLN A 88 8.45 19.22 2.38
C GLN A 88 8.44 20.07 3.66
N SER A 89 7.26 20.49 4.14
CA SER A 89 7.13 21.25 5.38
C SER A 89 7.60 20.46 6.60
N SER A 90 7.33 19.15 6.64
CA SER A 90 7.80 18.26 7.71
C SER A 90 9.31 18.11 7.71
N THR A 91 9.93 17.94 6.53
CA THR A 91 11.38 17.88 6.38
C THR A 91 12.04 19.19 6.79
N ASN A 92 11.47 20.33 6.40
CA ASN A 92 11.97 21.65 6.82
C ASN A 92 11.87 21.85 8.34
N ALA A 93 10.74 21.47 8.95
CA ALA A 93 10.55 21.53 10.39
C ALA A 93 11.55 20.63 11.13
N TRP A 94 11.80 19.43 10.61
CA TRP A 94 12.81 18.51 11.12
C TRP A 94 14.22 19.08 11.08
N HIS A 95 14.62 19.65 9.93
CA HIS A 95 15.92 20.29 9.80
C HIS A 95 16.08 21.46 10.78
N SER A 96 15.05 22.29 10.94
CA SER A 96 15.05 23.40 11.90
C SER A 96 15.22 22.92 13.36
N LEU A 97 14.47 21.89 13.77
CA LEU A 97 14.59 21.27 15.08
C LEU A 97 15.98 20.68 15.34
N ARG A 98 16.57 20.04 14.32
CA ARG A 98 17.92 19.49 14.39
C ARG A 98 18.99 20.58 14.51
N MET A 99 18.88 21.66 13.72
CA MET A 99 19.80 22.81 13.78
C MET A 99 19.74 23.53 15.13
N ARG A 100 18.56 23.57 15.76
CA ARG A 100 18.35 24.16 17.10
C ARG A 100 18.80 23.26 18.26
N GLY A 101 19.37 22.08 17.98
CA GLY A 101 19.84 21.15 19.00
C GLY A 101 18.73 20.46 19.81
N GLY A 102 17.45 20.64 19.45
CA GLY A 102 16.30 20.13 20.22
C GLY A 102 16.30 18.61 20.38
N MET A 103 16.95 17.88 19.48
CA MET A 103 17.06 16.42 19.53
C MET A 103 18.18 15.88 20.42
N ARG A 104 19.12 16.72 20.87
CA ARG A 104 20.26 16.25 21.68
C ARG A 104 19.93 16.19 23.18
N ALA A 105 19.00 17.01 23.66
CA ALA A 105 18.65 17.09 25.08
C ALA A 105 17.21 16.64 25.40
N GLN A 106 16.23 16.92 24.53
CA GLN A 106 14.81 16.63 24.80
C GLN A 106 14.11 16.05 23.57
N TRP A 107 14.49 14.83 23.18
CA TRP A 107 13.97 14.16 21.98
C TRP A 107 12.43 14.08 21.95
N TRP A 108 11.78 13.77 23.08
CA TRP A 108 10.33 13.75 23.21
C TRP A 108 9.69 15.12 22.93
N ARG A 109 10.27 16.19 23.50
CA ARG A 109 9.76 17.55 23.30
C ARG A 109 9.98 18.01 21.86
N GLY A 110 11.11 17.66 21.26
CA GLY A 110 11.39 17.90 19.85
C GLY A 110 10.38 17.20 18.92
N LEU A 111 10.03 15.96 19.23
CA LEU A 111 9.02 15.20 18.48
C LEU A 111 7.62 15.81 18.64
N GLN A 112 7.24 16.21 19.86
CA GLN A 112 5.97 16.89 20.12
C GLN A 112 5.86 18.21 19.35
N LEU A 113 6.94 19.00 19.30
CA LEU A 113 7.00 20.24 18.53
C LEU A 113 6.92 19.99 17.03
N LEU A 114 7.58 18.95 16.52
CA LEU A 114 7.48 18.53 15.12
C LEU A 114 6.02 18.18 14.78
N LEU A 115 5.39 17.32 15.60
CA LEU A 115 4.02 16.88 15.40
C LEU A 115 3.05 18.06 15.43
N LEU A 116 3.17 18.94 16.42
CA LEU A 116 2.35 20.14 16.53
C LEU A 116 2.50 21.04 15.31
N THR A 117 3.73 21.20 14.81
CA THR A 117 4.02 22.01 13.61
C THR A 117 3.38 21.40 12.36
N VAL A 118 3.53 20.09 12.16
CA VAL A 118 2.95 19.37 11.01
C VAL A 118 1.42 19.42 11.07
N LEU A 119 0.83 19.15 12.24
CA LEU A 119 -0.62 19.16 12.42
C LEU A 119 -1.21 20.56 12.21
N THR A 120 -0.59 21.60 12.78
CA THR A 120 -1.05 22.99 12.60
C THR A 120 -0.99 23.41 11.13
N ASN A 121 0.08 23.04 10.42
CA ASN A 121 0.20 23.32 8.99
C ASN A 121 -0.84 22.55 8.16
N ALA A 122 -1.10 21.28 8.49
CA ALA A 122 -2.11 20.48 7.81
C ALA A 122 -3.53 21.04 8.01
N LEU A 123 -3.88 21.44 9.24
CA LEU A 123 -5.19 22.01 9.57
C LEU A 123 -5.43 23.32 8.82
N ARG A 124 -4.50 24.29 8.93
CA ARG A 124 -4.58 25.56 8.19
C ARG A 124 -4.74 25.35 6.69
N ARG A 125 -3.95 24.42 6.13
CA ARG A 125 -4.01 24.12 4.71
C ARG A 125 -5.32 23.46 4.30
N SER A 126 -5.91 22.66 5.17
CA SER A 126 -7.22 22.05 4.94
C SER A 126 -8.33 23.11 4.96
N GLU A 127 -8.29 24.04 5.91
CA GLU A 127 -9.20 25.19 5.96
C GLU A 127 -9.13 26.04 4.68
N ASP A 128 -7.91 26.38 4.21
CA ASP A 128 -7.72 27.11 2.95
C ASP A 128 -8.35 26.39 1.75
N ILE A 129 -8.23 25.06 1.69
CA ILE A 129 -8.78 24.25 0.61
C ILE A 129 -10.30 24.19 0.67
N VAL A 130 -10.87 24.03 1.87
CA VAL A 130 -12.33 24.02 2.06
C VAL A 130 -12.91 25.38 1.67
N LEU A 131 -12.33 26.48 2.16
CA LEU A 131 -12.77 27.84 1.81
C LEU A 131 -12.66 28.10 0.30
N ALA A 132 -11.57 27.66 -0.33
CA ALA A 132 -11.41 27.79 -1.78
C ALA A 132 -12.40 26.93 -2.58
N ALA A 133 -12.76 25.74 -2.07
CA ALA A 133 -13.76 24.87 -2.68
C ALA A 133 -15.17 25.48 -2.56
N GLU A 134 -15.53 25.99 -1.39
CA GLU A 134 -16.81 26.67 -1.14
C GLU A 134 -16.94 27.94 -2.01
N ALA A 135 -15.87 28.74 -2.14
CA ALA A 135 -15.84 29.90 -3.02
C ALA A 135 -16.06 29.55 -4.51
N ARG A 136 -15.75 28.31 -4.90
CA ARG A 136 -16.01 27.76 -6.25
C ARG A 136 -17.36 27.06 -6.36
N ALA A 137 -18.24 27.21 -5.38
CA ALA A 137 -19.54 26.55 -5.27
C ALA A 137 -19.45 25.01 -5.37
N PHE A 138 -18.38 24.42 -4.83
CA PHE A 138 -18.24 22.97 -4.77
C PHE A 138 -19.31 22.37 -3.85
N ARG A 139 -20.00 21.31 -4.33
CA ARG A 139 -20.94 20.53 -3.52
C ARG A 139 -20.57 19.04 -3.66
N PRO A 140 -20.26 18.33 -2.57
CA PRO A 140 -19.85 16.92 -2.64
C PRO A 140 -20.93 16.04 -3.27
N ASP A 141 -22.20 16.33 -3.01
CA ASP A 141 -23.36 15.59 -3.57
C ASP A 141 -23.53 15.74 -5.09
N ARG A 142 -22.86 16.73 -5.69
CA ARG A 142 -22.90 17.01 -7.14
C ARG A 142 -21.54 16.89 -7.82
N SER A 143 -20.55 16.37 -7.10
CA SER A 143 -19.21 16.12 -7.63
C SER A 143 -19.30 15.10 -8.78
N ARG A 144 -18.62 15.39 -9.89
CA ARG A 144 -18.56 14.48 -11.03
C ARG A 144 -17.32 13.61 -10.86
N ALA A 145 -17.53 12.31 -10.70
CA ALA A 145 -16.45 11.34 -10.69
C ALA A 145 -15.61 11.46 -11.97
N ILE A 146 -14.29 11.38 -11.82
CA ILE A 146 -13.35 11.36 -12.93
C ILE A 146 -13.72 10.19 -13.86
N PRO A 147 -13.80 10.40 -15.19
CA PRO A 147 -14.15 9.33 -16.11
C PRO A 147 -13.02 8.30 -16.19
N ILE A 148 -13.24 7.13 -15.59
CA ILE A 148 -12.37 5.95 -15.73
C ILE A 148 -12.45 5.48 -17.18
N ARG A 149 -11.31 5.40 -17.86
CA ARG A 149 -11.21 4.91 -19.24
C ARG A 149 -11.11 3.39 -19.20
N ILE A 150 -12.15 2.70 -19.64
CA ILE A 150 -12.13 1.25 -19.79
C ILE A 150 -11.48 0.92 -21.14
N GLY A 151 -10.35 0.22 -21.11
CA GLY A 151 -9.63 -0.22 -22.29
C GLY A 151 -10.13 -1.57 -22.80
N ARG A 152 -9.92 -1.87 -24.10
CA ARG A 152 -10.21 -3.21 -24.65
C ARG A 152 -9.33 -4.30 -24.04
N LEU A 153 -8.16 -3.94 -23.52
CA LEU A 153 -7.22 -4.85 -22.85
C LEU A 153 -7.73 -5.28 -21.46
N ASP A 154 -8.53 -4.45 -20.79
CA ASP A 154 -9.13 -4.79 -19.48
C ASP A 154 -9.99 -6.05 -19.59
N TRP A 155 -10.67 -6.23 -20.74
CA TRP A 155 -11.49 -7.40 -20.99
C TRP A 155 -10.66 -8.70 -21.11
N TRP A 156 -9.48 -8.62 -21.72
CA TRP A 156 -8.55 -9.75 -21.80
C TRP A 156 -7.99 -10.12 -20.44
N LEU A 157 -7.68 -9.13 -19.61
CA LEU A 157 -7.25 -9.32 -18.23
C LEU A 157 -8.33 -9.98 -17.37
N ILE A 158 -9.59 -9.50 -17.48
CA ILE A 158 -10.73 -10.12 -16.78
C ILE A 158 -10.90 -11.56 -17.24
N LEU A 159 -10.88 -11.81 -18.55
CA LEU A 159 -11.04 -13.16 -19.10
C LEU A 159 -9.91 -14.10 -18.66
N ALA A 160 -8.66 -13.65 -18.70
CA ALA A 160 -7.51 -14.44 -18.25
C ALA A 160 -7.59 -14.76 -16.75
N GLY A 161 -8.02 -13.79 -15.93
CA GLY A 161 -8.25 -14.00 -14.50
C GLY A 161 -9.37 -15.01 -14.22
N LEU A 162 -10.49 -14.91 -14.94
CA LEU A 162 -11.63 -15.81 -14.80
C LEU A 162 -11.29 -17.24 -15.29
N LEU A 163 -10.50 -17.36 -16.35
CA LEU A 163 -10.01 -18.64 -16.85
C LEU A 163 -9.04 -19.28 -15.84
N SER A 164 -8.15 -18.48 -15.24
CA SER A 164 -7.21 -18.92 -14.19
C SER A 164 -7.93 -19.43 -12.95
N THR A 165 -8.98 -18.76 -12.50
CA THR A 165 -9.75 -19.23 -11.34
C THR A 165 -10.56 -20.47 -11.68
N LEU A 166 -11.13 -20.54 -12.89
CA LEU A 166 -11.87 -21.71 -13.36
C LEU A 166 -10.98 -22.95 -13.50
N THR A 167 -9.77 -22.82 -14.06
CA THR A 167 -8.83 -23.94 -14.14
C THR A 167 -8.37 -24.39 -12.77
N MET A 168 -8.13 -23.47 -11.84
CA MET A 168 -7.81 -23.82 -10.46
C MET A 168 -8.96 -24.57 -9.77
N LEU A 169 -10.21 -24.18 -10.03
CA LEU A 169 -11.41 -24.81 -9.44
C LEU A 169 -11.68 -26.19 -10.04
N LEU A 170 -11.34 -26.42 -11.31
CA LEU A 170 -11.46 -27.72 -11.98
C LEU A 170 -10.31 -28.70 -11.66
N LEU A 171 -9.15 -28.18 -11.24
CA LEU A 171 -7.98 -28.98 -10.82
C LEU A 171 -7.99 -29.33 -9.33
N LEU A 172 -8.87 -28.72 -8.53
CA LEU A 172 -9.06 -28.98 -7.10
C LEU A 172 -9.99 -30.19 -6.88
#